data_AF-A0A5N0TG76-F1
#
_entry.id   AF-A0A5N0TG76-F1
#
_cell.length_a   1.000
_cell.length_b   1.000
_cell.length_c   1.000
_cell.angle_alpha   90.00
_cell.angle_beta   90.00
_cell.angle_gamma   90.00
#
_symmetry.space_group_name_H-M   'P 1'
#
loop_
_entity.id
_entity.type
_entity.pdbx_description
1 polymer ?
#
loop_
_entity_poly.entity_id
_entity_poly.type
_entity_poly.pdbx_seq_one_letter_code
_entity_poly.pdbx_strand_id
1 'polypeptide(L)'
;MTRVCFELQIAPDLVDEYVARHSPVHPEMLAEIAASGRRNYSLFLGEGGRLIGYYETDDDAAAQAYLAASPVAARWEAEMSRFFVGLDGRPDQAATPLTEVFHLADQIARTQPS
;
A
#
# COMPACT_ATOMS: atom_id res chain seq x y z
N MET A 1 12.99 -5.46 9.68
CA MET A 1 11.71 -4.87 9.29
C MET A 1 11.93 -3.97 8.09
N THR A 2 11.26 -4.29 6.99
CA THR A 2 11.27 -3.57 5.72
C THR A 2 10.15 -2.53 5.72
N ARG A 3 10.46 -1.32 5.27
CA ARG A 3 9.51 -0.24 5.02
C ARG A 3 9.31 -0.14 3.52
N VAL A 4 8.06 -0.22 3.08
CA VAL A 4 7.70 -0.12 1.68
C VAL A 4 6.94 1.18 1.49
N CYS A 5 7.44 2.02 0.59
CA CYS A 5 6.76 3.21 0.13
C CYS A 5 6.54 3.08 -1.38
N PHE A 6 5.36 3.41 -1.85
CA PHE A 6 5.01 3.25 -3.27
C PHE A 6 4.11 4.37 -3.75
N GLU A 7 4.13 4.60 -5.06
CA GLU A 7 3.28 5.57 -5.74
C GLU A 7 2.32 4.88 -6.73
N LEU A 8 1.09 5.39 -6.75
CA LEU A 8 0.03 5.06 -7.70
C LEU A 8 -0.63 6.37 -8.18
N GLN A 9 -1.32 6.29 -9.32
CA GLN A 9 -2.06 7.42 -9.86
C GLN A 9 -3.54 7.06 -9.96
N ILE A 10 -4.39 7.81 -9.26
CA ILE A 10 -5.85 7.70 -9.34
C ILE A 10 -6.35 8.58 -10.47
N ALA A 11 -7.37 8.14 -11.21
CA ALA A 11 -8.11 8.95 -12.15
C ALA A 11 -8.69 10.18 -11.42
N PRO A 12 -8.32 11.42 -11.80
CA PRO A 12 -8.67 12.62 -11.02
C PRO A 12 -10.18 12.78 -10.75
N ASP A 13 -11.02 12.33 -11.68
CA ASP A 13 -12.48 12.34 -11.61
C ASP A 13 -13.08 11.28 -10.67
N LEU A 14 -12.30 10.28 -10.25
CA LEU A 14 -12.73 9.20 -9.36
C LEU A 14 -12.19 9.32 -7.93
N VAL A 15 -11.45 10.38 -7.62
CA VAL A 15 -10.81 10.59 -6.32
C VAL A 15 -11.80 10.56 -5.16
N ASP A 16 -12.93 11.26 -5.27
CA ASP A 16 -13.91 11.32 -4.18
C ASP A 16 -14.51 9.94 -3.89
N GLU A 17 -14.79 9.16 -4.93
CA GLU A 17 -15.29 7.80 -4.76
C GLU A 17 -14.20 6.88 -4.17
N TYR A 18 -12.94 7.03 -4.59
CA TYR A 18 -11.82 6.28 -4.01
C TYR A 18 -11.70 6.52 -2.51
N VAL A 19 -11.79 7.78 -2.06
CA VAL A 19 -11.76 8.14 -0.63
C VAL A 19 -12.94 7.53 0.11
N ALA A 20 -14.15 7.59 -0.46
CA ALA A 20 -15.34 7.00 0.15
C ALA A 20 -15.21 5.49 0.34
N ARG A 21 -14.60 4.78 -0.63
CA ARG A 21 -14.33 3.34 -0.53
C ARG A 21 -13.33 2.98 0.56
N HIS A 22 -12.47 3.91 0.97
CA HIS A 22 -11.50 3.72 2.05
C HIS A 22 -12.00 4.22 3.42
N SER A 23 -13.27 4.64 3.53
CA SER A 23 -13.84 5.24 4.74
C SER A 23 -15.23 4.67 5.12
N PRO A 24 -15.30 3.49 5.79
CA PRO A 24 -14.18 2.59 6.11
C PRO A 24 -13.99 1.47 5.08
N VAL A 25 -12.78 0.94 5.01
CA VAL A 25 -12.48 -0.33 4.32
C VAL A 25 -13.24 -1.49 4.99
N HIS A 26 -13.63 -2.48 4.19
CA HIS A 26 -14.33 -3.67 4.69
C HIS A 26 -13.49 -4.45 5.72
N PRO A 27 -14.08 -4.90 6.85
CA PRO A 27 -13.33 -5.59 7.92
C PRO A 27 -12.57 -6.85 7.46
N GLU A 28 -13.14 -7.63 6.53
CA GLU A 28 -12.47 -8.82 6.00
C GLU A 28 -11.16 -8.46 5.28
N MET A 29 -11.16 -7.37 4.49
CA MET A 29 -9.94 -6.93 3.82
C MET A 29 -8.90 -6.42 4.82
N LEU A 30 -9.33 -5.71 5.86
CA LEU A 30 -8.43 -5.29 6.94
C LEU A 30 -7.77 -6.50 7.64
N ALA A 31 -8.53 -7.57 7.86
CA ALA A 31 -8.01 -8.81 8.46
C ALA A 31 -6.97 -9.49 7.56
N GLU A 32 -7.21 -9.55 6.26
CA GLU A 32 -6.27 -10.11 5.27
C GLU A 32 -4.97 -9.30 5.19
N ILE A 33 -5.07 -7.96 5.17
CA ILE A 33 -3.91 -7.07 5.21
C ILE A 33 -3.09 -7.34 6.47
N ALA A 34 -3.72 -7.40 7.64
CA ALA A 34 -3.03 -7.68 8.90
C ALA A 34 -2.40 -9.08 8.91
N ALA A 35 -3.12 -10.11 8.43
CA ALA A 35 -2.65 -11.48 8.38
C ALA A 35 -1.48 -11.68 7.41
N SER A 36 -1.36 -10.85 6.37
CA SER A 36 -0.19 -10.83 5.47
C SER A 36 1.11 -10.38 6.15
N GLY A 37 1.04 -9.81 7.35
CA GLY A 37 2.19 -9.26 8.09
C GLY A 37 2.44 -7.76 7.84
N ARG A 38 1.63 -7.12 6.98
CA ARG A 38 1.65 -5.66 6.79
C ARG A 38 1.10 -4.95 8.03
N ARG A 39 1.80 -3.90 8.47
CA ARG A 39 1.46 -3.06 9.62
C ARG A 39 1.78 -1.60 9.35
N ASN A 40 1.22 -0.70 10.17
CA ASN A 40 1.35 0.75 10.01
C ASN A 40 1.02 1.22 8.59
N TYR A 41 0.05 0.55 7.94
CA TYR A 41 -0.29 0.81 6.54
C TYR A 41 -1.13 2.09 6.43
N SER A 42 -0.58 3.09 5.76
CA SER A 42 -1.22 4.37 5.46
C SER A 42 -1.23 4.66 3.96
N LEU A 43 -2.27 5.37 3.51
CA LEU A 43 -2.38 5.94 2.17
C LEU A 43 -2.51 7.46 2.28
N PHE A 44 -1.82 8.19 1.42
CA PHE A 44 -1.78 9.65 1.38
C PHE A 44 -2.13 10.11 -0.02
N LEU A 45 -3.14 10.96 -0.13
CA LEU A 45 -3.55 11.54 -1.40
C LEU A 45 -2.93 12.92 -1.57
N GLY A 46 -2.21 13.11 -2.67
CA GLY A 46 -1.70 14.39 -3.15
C GLY A 46 -2.56 14.98 -4.27
N GLU A 47 -2.11 16.11 -4.81
CA GLU A 47 -2.76 16.78 -5.93
C GLU A 47 -2.85 15.89 -7.18
N GLY A 48 -3.87 16.15 -8.01
CA GLY A 48 -4.02 15.51 -9.31
C GLY A 48 -4.25 14.00 -9.25
N GLY A 49 -4.63 13.43 -8.10
CA GLY A 49 -4.86 11.98 -7.93
C GLY A 49 -3.61 11.17 -7.59
N ARG A 50 -2.47 11.81 -7.31
CA ARG A 50 -1.24 11.12 -6.91
C ARG A 50 -1.43 10.49 -5.54
N LEU A 51 -1.32 9.17 -5.45
CA LEU A 51 -1.48 8.40 -4.21
C LEU A 51 -0.14 7.84 -3.77
N ILE A 52 0.22 8.07 -2.51
CA ILE A 52 1.39 7.47 -1.85
C ILE A 52 0.89 6.46 -0.83
N GLY A 53 1.40 5.23 -0.90
CA GLY A 53 1.18 4.22 0.13
C GLY A 53 2.44 3.91 0.90
N TYR A 54 2.30 3.64 2.19
CA TYR A 54 3.38 3.23 3.08
C TYR A 54 2.93 2.08 3.97
N TYR A 55 3.72 1.01 4.08
CA TYR A 55 3.53 0.00 5.11
C TYR A 55 4.86 -0.58 5.57
N GLU A 56 4.80 -1.28 6.70
CA GLU A 56 5.90 -2.02 7.29
C GLU A 56 5.61 -3.52 7.21
N THR A 57 6.64 -4.33 6.97
CA THR A 57 6.54 -5.79 6.96
C THR A 57 7.91 -6.40 7.28
N ASP A 58 7.95 -7.65 7.72
CA ASP A 58 9.22 -8.38 7.91
C ASP A 58 9.69 -9.05 6.61
N ASP A 59 8.75 -9.42 5.74
CA ASP A 59 9.00 -10.00 4.43
C ASP A 59 7.94 -9.51 3.44
N ASP A 60 8.34 -8.70 2.48
CA ASP A 60 7.42 -8.12 1.50
C ASP A 60 6.98 -9.14 0.45
N ALA A 61 7.87 -10.03 0.04
CA ALA A 61 7.55 -11.06 -0.94
C ALA A 61 6.54 -12.07 -0.36
N ALA A 62 6.70 -12.45 0.91
CA ALA A 62 5.74 -13.30 1.60
C ALA A 62 4.38 -12.61 1.79
N ALA A 63 4.37 -11.33 2.17
CA ALA A 63 3.14 -10.56 2.31
C ALA A 63 2.37 -10.42 0.99
N GLN A 64 3.08 -10.13 -0.11
CA GLN A 64 2.51 -10.10 -1.45
C GLN A 64 1.96 -11.47 -1.88
N ALA A 65 2.72 -12.54 -1.67
CA ALA A 65 2.27 -13.90 -2.02
C ALA A 65 1.02 -14.32 -1.23
N TYR A 66 0.94 -13.96 0.05
CA TYR A 66 -0.24 -14.20 0.88
C TYR A 66 -1.49 -13.51 0.29
N LEU A 67 -1.40 -12.21 0.02
CA LEU A 67 -2.52 -11.44 -0.53
C LEU A 67 -2.91 -11.90 -1.94
N ALA A 68 -1.94 -12.26 -2.78
CA ALA A 68 -2.20 -12.78 -4.12
C ALA A 68 -2.98 -14.10 -4.12
N ALA A 69 -2.88 -14.89 -3.04
CA ALA A 69 -3.64 -16.13 -2.85
C ALA A 69 -5.00 -15.92 -2.17
N SER A 70 -5.28 -14.71 -1.67
CA SER A 70 -6.50 -14.40 -0.93
C SER A 70 -7.68 -14.08 -1.86
N PRO A 71 -8.81 -14.82 -1.77
CA PRO A 71 -10.00 -14.51 -2.56
C PRO A 71 -10.66 -13.19 -2.14
N VAL A 72 -10.48 -12.77 -0.88
CA VAL A 72 -10.97 -11.48 -0.37
C VAL A 72 -10.17 -10.34 -0.99
N ALA A 73 -8.84 -10.44 -1.00
CA ALA A 73 -7.97 -9.47 -1.64
C ALA A 73 -8.24 -9.40 -3.16
N ALA A 74 -8.40 -10.54 -3.82
CA ALA A 74 -8.71 -10.58 -5.25
C ALA A 74 -10.03 -9.85 -5.61
N ARG A 75 -11.07 -10.01 -4.79
CA ARG A 75 -12.34 -9.27 -4.96
C ARG A 75 -12.15 -7.77 -4.76
N TRP A 76 -11.43 -7.39 -3.71
CA TRP A 76 -11.12 -5.99 -3.41
C TRP A 76 -10.34 -5.33 -4.55
N GLU A 77 -9.29 -5.99 -5.04
CA GLU A 77 -8.49 -5.52 -6.18
C GLU A 77 -9.32 -5.36 -7.46
N ALA A 78 -10.21 -6.30 -7.75
CA ALA A 78 -11.09 -6.21 -8.91
C ALA A 78 -11.97 -4.94 -8.85
N GLU A 79 -12.52 -4.61 -7.68
CA GLU A 79 -13.29 -3.37 -7.48
C GLU A 79 -12.42 -2.12 -7.53
N MET A 80 -11.19 -2.17 -7.00
CA MET A 80 -10.30 -1.02 -6.91
C MET A 80 -9.55 -0.72 -8.21
N SER A 81 -9.38 -1.71 -9.09
CA SER A 81 -8.60 -1.58 -10.33
C SER A 81 -9.00 -0.39 -11.20
N ARG A 82 -10.30 -0.08 -11.29
CA ARG A 82 -10.84 1.01 -12.11
C ARG A 82 -10.44 2.42 -11.67
N PHE A 83 -9.97 2.59 -10.43
CA PHE A 83 -9.57 3.90 -9.93
C PHE A 83 -8.19 4.30 -10.45
N PHE A 84 -7.34 3.34 -10.80
CA PHE A 84 -5.95 3.59 -11.11
C PHE A 84 -5.71 3.72 -12.61
N VAL A 85 -4.82 4.64 -13.00
CA VAL A 85 -4.42 4.88 -14.39
C VAL A 85 -2.93 4.64 -14.56
N GLY A 86 -2.49 4.33 -15.78
CA GLY A 86 -1.07 4.15 -16.10
C GLY A 86 -0.45 2.86 -15.55
N LEU A 87 -1.27 1.90 -15.14
CA LEU A 87 -0.81 0.57 -14.74
C LEU A 87 -0.82 -0.36 -15.96
N ASP A 88 0.34 -0.83 -16.38
CA ASP A 88 0.43 -2.03 -17.20
C ASP A 88 0.35 -3.26 -16.28
N GLY A 89 -0.84 -3.85 -16.11
CA GLY A 89 -1.06 -5.04 -15.28
C GLY A 89 -1.90 -4.79 -14.01
N ARG A 90 -1.79 -5.68 -13.02
CA ARG A 90 -2.58 -5.58 -11.77
C ARG A 90 -2.00 -4.47 -10.84
N PRO A 91 -2.85 -3.69 -10.13
CA PRO A 91 -2.39 -2.61 -9.24
C PRO A 91 -1.45 -3.02 -8.10
N ASP A 92 -1.56 -4.26 -7.61
CA ASP A 92 -0.67 -4.83 -6.60
C ASP A 92 0.76 -5.05 -7.11
N GLN A 93 0.94 -5.20 -8.42
CA GLN A 93 2.23 -5.42 -9.10
C GLN A 93 2.76 -4.17 -9.81
N ALA A 94 1.90 -3.19 -10.07
CA ALA A 94 2.22 -2.01 -10.88
C ALA A 94 2.48 -0.74 -10.03
N ALA A 95 2.36 -0.82 -8.70
CA ALA A 95 2.79 0.24 -7.81
C ALA A 95 4.29 0.50 -7.97
N THR A 96 4.67 1.77 -8.18
CA THR A 96 6.08 2.12 -8.34
C THR A 96 6.74 2.22 -6.97
N PRO A 97 7.69 1.34 -6.61
CA PRO A 97 8.36 1.42 -5.32
C PRO A 97 9.26 2.66 -5.28
N LEU A 98 9.25 3.35 -4.14
CA LEU A 98 10.10 4.50 -3.87
C LEU A 98 11.32 4.09 -3.04
N THR A 99 12.47 4.68 -3.35
CA THR A 99 13.71 4.45 -2.60
C THR A 99 13.67 5.22 -1.28
N GLU A 100 13.71 4.51 -0.15
CA GLU A 100 13.95 5.13 1.15
C GLU A 100 15.38 5.69 1.20
N VAL A 101 15.52 7.00 1.42
CA VAL A 101 16.82 7.68 1.54
C VAL A 101 17.16 8.07 2.98
N PHE A 102 16.18 8.06 3.88
CA PHE A 102 16.34 8.47 5.28
C PHE A 102 15.27 7.82 6.18
N HIS A 103 15.70 7.36 7.36
CA HIS A 103 14.82 6.97 8.46
C HIS A 103 15.44 7.41 9.80
N LEU A 104 14.73 8.26 10.53
CA LEU A 104 15.25 8.90 11.75
C LEU A 104 15.62 7.88 12.83
N ALA A 105 14.72 6.95 13.15
CA ALA A 105 14.94 6.01 14.25
C ALA A 105 16.11 5.05 13.97
N ASP A 106 16.30 4.62 12.72
CA ASP A 106 17.44 3.78 12.32
C ASP A 106 18.76 4.53 12.51
N GLN A 107 18.80 5.82 12.15
CA GLN A 107 20.01 6.62 12.32
C GLN A 107 20.28 6.92 13.80
N ILE A 108 19.27 7.25 14.61
CA ILE A 108 19.43 7.42 16.06
C ILE A 108 19.98 6.13 16.70
N ALA A 109 19.41 4.97 16.37
CA ALA A 109 19.85 3.68 16.90
C ALA A 109 21.32 3.37 16.57
N ARG A 110 21.82 3.83 15.42
CA ARG A 110 23.23 3.69 15.04
C ARG A 110 24.16 4.70 15.73
N THR A 111 23.63 5.80 16.25
CA THR A 111 24.42 6.85 16.92
C THR A 111 24.63 6.60 18.41
N GLN A 112 23.81 5.77 19.04
CA GLN A 112 23.98 5.42 20.45
C GLN A 112 24.96 4.24 20.59
N PRO A 113 26.09 4.40 21.32
CA PRO A 113 27.01 3.30 21.55
C PRO A 113 26.35 2.23 22.43
N SER A 114 26.61 0.97 22.11
CA SER A 114 26.22 -0.21 22.92
C SER A 114 26.70 -0.14 24.36
#